data_AF-A0AA35Y2J3-F1
#
_entry.id   AF-A0AA35Y2J3-F1
#
_cell.length_a   1.000
_cell.length_b   1.000
_cell.length_c   1.000
_cell.angle_alpha   90.00
_cell.angle_beta   90.00
_cell.angle_gamma   90.00
#
_symmetry.space_group_name_H-M   'P 1'
#
loop_
_entity.id
_entity.type
_entity.pdbx_description
1 polymer ?
#
loop_
_entity_poly.entity_id
_entity_poly.type
_entity_poly.pdbx_seq_one_letter_code
_entity_poly.pdbx_strand_id
1 'polypeptide(L)'
;MRLQYETWSARKIKEVKVTRPIDANRFPNAKFNVARGSTSQVHVFTLADLPCINPYEWIILYKLLLRETQKYEAVIHYLKLMIILYIQEVGTMDVEIVEVL
;
A
#
# COMPACT_ATOMS: atom_id res chain seq x y z
N MET A 1 -8.89 -15.65 -14.88
CA MET A 1 -8.04 -14.96 -13.87
C MET A 1 -7.94 -13.52 -14.33
N ARG A 2 -8.49 -12.54 -13.60
CA ARG A 2 -8.35 -11.12 -13.99
C ARG A 2 -6.93 -10.66 -13.70
N LEU A 3 -6.34 -9.91 -14.62
CA LEU A 3 -4.98 -9.39 -14.45
C LEU A 3 -4.98 -8.35 -13.31
N GLN A 4 -3.90 -8.29 -12.52
CA GLN A 4 -3.82 -7.43 -11.33
C GLN A 4 -4.19 -5.96 -11.64
N TYR A 5 -3.81 -5.43 -12.79
CA TYR A 5 -4.13 -4.06 -13.22
C TYR A 5 -5.62 -3.82 -13.52
N GLU A 6 -6.38 -4.85 -13.89
CA GLU A 6 -7.83 -4.75 -14.14
C GLU A 6 -8.64 -4.63 -12.84
N THR A 7 -8.00 -4.91 -11.71
CA THR A 7 -8.62 -4.88 -10.37
C THR A 7 -8.35 -3.56 -9.66
N TRP A 8 -7.53 -2.68 -10.25
CA TRP A 8 -7.17 -1.40 -9.65
C TRP A 8 -8.31 -0.40 -9.76
N SER A 9 -8.73 0.14 -8.61
CA SER A 9 -9.75 1.17 -8.56
C SER A 9 -9.19 2.50 -9.09
N ALA A 10 -9.81 3.05 -10.14
CA ALA A 10 -9.51 4.40 -10.63
C ALA A 10 -10.00 5.54 -9.70
N ARG A 11 -10.73 5.21 -8.63
CA ARG A 11 -11.33 6.20 -7.71
C ARG A 11 -10.31 6.66 -6.67
N LYS A 12 -10.20 7.99 -6.52
CA LYS A 12 -9.34 8.63 -5.52
C LYS A 12 -9.67 8.18 -4.10
N ILE A 13 -8.62 7.89 -3.31
CA ILE A 13 -8.73 7.67 -1.87
C ILE A 13 -9.15 8.99 -1.21
N LYS A 14 -10.27 8.96 -0.49
CA LYS A 14 -10.81 10.11 0.24
C LYS A 14 -10.38 10.10 1.70
N GLU A 15 -10.42 8.92 2.32
CA GLU A 15 -10.15 8.74 3.73
C GLU A 15 -9.46 7.40 3.98
N VAL A 16 -8.53 7.39 4.93
CA VAL A 16 -7.82 6.20 5.40
C VAL A 16 -7.90 6.18 6.91
N LYS A 17 -8.42 5.09 7.47
CA LYS A 17 -8.44 4.83 8.91
C LYS A 17 -7.67 3.55 9.21
N VAL A 18 -6.58 3.68 9.96
CA VAL A 18 -5.79 2.54 10.44
C VAL A 18 -6.47 1.94 11.68
N THR A 19 -6.68 0.62 11.70
CA THR A 19 -7.31 -0.12 12.80
C THR A 19 -6.53 -1.38 13.14
N ARG A 20 -6.70 -1.89 14.39
CA ARG A 20 -6.00 -3.07 14.97
C ARG A 20 -4.51 -2.82 15.29
N PRO A 21 -3.88 -3.64 16.16
CA PRO A 21 -2.78 -3.15 16.99
C PRO A 21 -1.56 -2.81 16.14
N ILE A 22 -1.11 -1.58 16.32
CA ILE A 22 0.19 -1.12 15.86
C ILE A 22 1.17 -1.55 16.95
N ASP A 23 1.59 -2.80 16.89
CA ASP A 23 2.61 -3.30 17.80
C ASP A 23 3.97 -2.85 17.27
N ALA A 24 4.74 -2.12 18.07
CA ALA A 24 6.04 -1.57 17.66
C ALA A 24 7.12 -2.65 17.54
N ASN A 25 6.93 -3.80 18.20
CA ASN A 25 7.94 -4.84 18.33
C ASN A 25 7.78 -6.02 17.35
N ARG A 26 6.77 -5.99 16.47
CA ARG A 26 6.47 -7.03 15.48
C ARG A 26 5.99 -6.40 14.17
N PHE A 27 5.88 -7.21 13.11
CA PHE A 27 5.26 -6.74 11.88
C PHE A 27 3.85 -6.20 12.19
N PRO A 28 3.56 -4.92 11.87
CA PRO A 28 2.30 -4.32 12.25
C PRO A 28 1.17 -4.97 11.44
N ASN A 29 0.27 -5.66 12.14
CA ASN A 29 -0.97 -6.18 11.56
C ASN A 29 -2.01 -5.04 11.41
N ALA A 30 -1.57 -3.96 10.78
CA ALA A 30 -2.35 -2.76 10.54
C ALA A 30 -3.39 -3.04 9.46
N LYS A 31 -4.66 -2.74 9.76
CA LYS A 31 -5.75 -2.75 8.79
C LYS A 31 -6.05 -1.34 8.34
N PHE A 32 -5.99 -1.10 7.04
CA PHE A 32 -6.41 0.14 6.40
C PHE A 32 -7.87 0.02 5.98
N ASN A 33 -8.71 0.86 6.56
CA ASN A 33 -10.06 1.08 6.08
C ASN A 33 -10.00 2.28 5.14
N VAL A 34 -10.21 2.04 3.84
CA VAL A 34 -10.06 3.04 2.80
C VAL A 34 -11.41 3.28 2.13
N ALA A 35 -11.88 4.52 2.20
CA ALA A 35 -13.06 4.97 1.47
C ALA A 35 -12.61 5.62 0.15
N ARG A 36 -13.23 5.21 -0.96
CA ARG A 36 -12.92 5.70 -2.32
C ARG A 36 -14.10 6.44 -2.94
N GLY A 37 -13.83 7.61 -3.55
CA GLY A 37 -14.84 8.41 -4.24
C GLY A 37 -15.98 8.93 -3.34
N SER A 38 -17.16 9.12 -3.92
CA SER A 38 -18.39 9.56 -3.22
C SER A 38 -19.19 8.40 -2.61
N THR A 39 -18.83 7.15 -2.92
CA THR A 39 -19.47 5.96 -2.39
C THR A 39 -19.03 5.70 -0.96
N SER A 40 -19.98 5.49 -0.04
CA SER A 40 -19.74 5.12 1.36
C SER A 40 -19.16 3.70 1.56
N GLN A 41 -18.67 3.06 0.49
CA GLN A 41 -18.05 1.75 0.56
C GLN A 41 -16.64 1.87 1.13
N VAL A 42 -16.44 1.22 2.27
CA VAL A 42 -15.15 1.10 2.94
C VAL A 42 -14.53 -0.22 2.55
N HIS A 43 -13.34 -0.16 1.96
CA HIS A 43 -12.53 -1.34 1.67
C HIS A 43 -11.53 -1.54 2.80
N VAL A 44 -11.36 -2.79 3.24
CA VAL A 44 -10.42 -3.13 4.30
C VAL A 44 -9.31 -3.98 3.72
N PHE A 45 -8.06 -3.58 3.95
CA PHE A 45 -6.88 -4.34 3.56
C PHE A 45 -5.75 -4.16 4.58
N THR A 46 -4.72 -4.99 4.51
CA THR A 46 -3.54 -4.98 5.36
C THR A 46 -2.28 -4.66 4.57
N LEU A 47 -1.14 -4.49 5.25
CA LEU A 47 0.15 -4.37 4.57
C LEU A 47 0.45 -5.59 3.67
N ALA A 48 0.03 -6.80 4.06
CA ALA A 48 0.24 -8.01 3.26
C ALA A 48 -0.56 -8.02 1.95
N ASP A 49 -1.65 -7.25 1.88
CA ASP A 49 -2.49 -7.13 0.70
C ASP A 49 -1.96 -6.09 -0.30
N LEU A 50 -0.95 -5.29 0.07
CA LEU A 50 -0.41 -4.22 -0.77
C LEU A 50 -0.03 -4.71 -2.17
N PRO A 51 0.69 -5.83 -2.38
CA PRO A 51 1.04 -6.33 -3.72
C PRO A 51 -0.15 -6.53 -4.65
N CYS A 52 -1.36 -6.70 -4.10
CA CYS A 52 -2.60 -6.87 -4.86
C CYS A 52 -3.30 -5.52 -5.19
N ILE A 53 -2.75 -4.39 -4.72
CA ILE A 53 -3.31 -3.05 -4.84
C ILE A 53 -2.41 -2.21 -5.76
N ASN A 54 -2.99 -1.22 -6.43
CA ASN A 54 -2.24 -0.28 -7.27
C ASN A 54 -1.10 0.38 -6.48
N PRO A 55 0.17 0.28 -6.93
CA PRO A 55 1.32 0.92 -6.27
C PRO A 55 1.18 2.43 -6.07
N TYR A 56 0.43 3.12 -6.93
CA TYR A 56 0.10 4.54 -6.76
C TYR A 56 -0.69 4.80 -5.47
N GLU A 57 -1.58 3.89 -5.09
CA GLU A 57 -2.32 3.98 -3.83
C GLU A 57 -1.39 3.84 -2.61
N TRP A 58 -0.28 3.10 -2.72
CA TRP A 58 0.69 2.94 -1.63
C TRP A 58 1.38 4.27 -1.33
N ILE A 59 1.75 5.02 -2.38
CA ILE A 59 2.34 6.36 -2.27
C ILE A 59 1.35 7.34 -1.62
N ILE A 60 0.07 7.29 -2.01
CA ILE A 60 -0.97 8.12 -1.38
C ILE A 60 -1.11 7.78 0.10
N LEU A 61 -1.19 6.49 0.43
CA LEU A 61 -1.30 6.01 1.80
C LEU A 61 -0.13 6.49 2.65
N TYR A 62 1.10 6.37 2.14
CA TYR A 62 2.31 6.86 2.79
C TYR A 62 2.24 8.36 3.09
N LYS A 63 1.85 9.18 2.10
CA LYS A 63 1.68 10.64 2.28
C LYS A 63 0.61 11.00 3.30
N LEU A 64 -0.46 10.22 3.39
CA LEU A 64 -1.52 10.44 4.39
C LEU A 64 -1.03 10.11 5.80
N LEU A 65 -0.34 8.97 5.97
CA LEU A 65 0.17 8.54 7.28
C LEU A 65 1.24 9.49 7.82
N LEU A 66 2.07 10.09 6.95
CA LEU A 66 3.07 11.10 7.36
C LEU A 66 2.47 12.32 8.09
N ARG A 67 1.18 12.62 7.91
CA ARG A 67 0.49 13.71 8.63
C ARG A 67 0.32 13.43 10.12
N GLU A 68 0.31 12.15 10.50
CA GLU A 68 0.16 11.67 11.87
C GLU A 68 1.36 10.76 12.23
N THR A 69 2.58 11.18 11.87
CA THR A 69 3.80 10.35 11.99
C THR A 69 3.97 9.74 13.39
N GLN A 70 3.76 10.51 14.45
CA GLN A 70 3.88 10.03 15.84
C GLN A 70 2.96 8.84 16.16
N LYS A 71 1.81 8.74 15.49
CA LYS A 71 0.82 7.68 15.72
C LYS A 71 1.07 6.44 14.87
N TYR A 72 1.67 6.63 13.69
CA TYR A 72 1.79 5.59 12.67
C TYR A 72 3.23 5.24 12.32
N GLU A 73 4.22 5.65 13.11
CA GLU A 73 5.65 5.48 12.84
C GLU A 73 6.02 4.07 12.37
N ALA A 74 5.61 3.05 13.12
CA ALA A 74 5.86 1.65 12.75
C ALA A 74 5.23 1.29 11.38
N VAL A 75 3.98 1.68 11.14
CA VAL A 75 3.29 1.41 9.87
C VAL A 75 3.96 2.14 8.70
N ILE A 76 4.38 3.39 8.92
CA ILE A 76 5.11 4.21 7.93
C ILE A 76 6.44 3.54 7.58
N HIS A 77 7.17 3.03 8.57
CA HIS A 77 8.44 2.34 8.37
C HIS A 77 8.28 1.13 7.44
N TYR A 78 7.35 0.21 7.76
CA TYR A 78 7.14 -0.98 6.95
C TYR A 78 6.56 -0.66 5.56
N LEU A 79 5.65 0.30 5.45
CA LEU A 79 5.14 0.73 4.16
C LEU A 79 6.25 1.28 3.26
N LYS A 80 7.18 2.07 3.82
CA LYS A 80 8.34 2.57 3.09
C LYS A 80 9.24 1.42 2.61
N LEU A 81 9.51 0.44 3.47
CA LEU A 81 10.29 -0.74 3.09
C LEU A 81 9.63 -1.50 1.94
N MET A 82 8.31 -1.74 2.00
CA MET A 82 7.58 -2.43 0.94
C MET A 82 7.61 -1.66 -0.39
N ILE A 83 7.48 -0.34 -0.37
CA ILE A 83 7.61 0.50 -1.58
C ILE A 83 9.01 0.36 -2.19
N ILE A 84 10.07 0.43 -1.38
CA ILE A 84 11.45 0.31 -1.86
C ILE A 84 11.69 -1.08 -2.47
N LEU A 85 11.29 -2.14 -1.77
CA LEU A 85 11.47 -3.52 -2.24
C LEU A 85 10.71 -3.77 -3.55
N TYR A 86 9.48 -3.26 -3.67
CA TYR A 86 8.71 -3.38 -4.92
C TYR A 86 9.40 -2.67 -6.09
N ILE A 87 9.92 -1.45 -5.88
CA ILE A 87 10.64 -0.71 -6.93
C ILE A 87 11.91 -1.47 -7.34
N GLN A 88 12.63 -2.05 -6.38
CA GLN A 88 13.82 -2.85 -6.66
C GLN A 88 13.47 -4.10 -7.46
N GLU A 89 12.44 -4.85 -7.06
CA GLU A 89 11.98 -6.06 -7.76
C GLU A 89 11.57 -5.76 -9.20
N VAL A 90 10.74 -4.74 -9.42
CA VAL A 90 10.34 -4.32 -10.78
C VAL A 90 11.56 -3.88 -11.60
N GLY A 91 12.48 -3.12 -11.01
CA GLY A 91 13.71 -2.70 -11.68
C GLY A 91 14.63 -3.87 -12.06
N THR A 92 14.73 -4.89 -11.21
CA THR A 92 15.48 -6.12 -11.52
C THR A 92 14.83 -6.88 -12.67
N MET A 93 13.51 -7.04 -12.65
CA MET A 93 12.78 -7.68 -13.75
C MET A 93 12.97 -6.95 -15.08
N ASP A 94 12.96 -5.61 -15.08
CA ASP A 94 13.20 -4.82 -16.29
C ASP A 94 14.60 -5.06 -16.87
N VAL A 95 15.63 -5.19 -16.02
CA VAL A 95 16.99 -5.51 -16.46
C VAL A 95 17.06 -6.92 -17.03
N GLU A 96 16.46 -7.91 -16.37
CA GLU A 96 16.43 -9.31 -16.84
C GLU A 96 15.72 -9.44 -18.21
N ILE A 97 14.63 -8.69 -18.43
CA ILE A 97 13.92 -8.68 -19.71
C ILE A 97 14.81 -8.12 -20.82
N VAL A 98 15.59 -7.07 -20.53
CA VAL A 98 16.53 -6.46 -21.50
C VAL A 98 17.68 -7.41 -21.82
N GLU A 99 18.13 -8.26 -20.90
CA GLU A 99 19.18 -9.24 -21.15
C GLU A 99 18.72 -10.45 -21.99
N VAL A 100 17.41 -10.71 -22.05
CA VAL A 100 16.82 -11.85 -22.77
C VAL A 100 16.31 -11.48 -24.17
N LEU A 101 16.12 -10.19 -24.46
CA LEU A 101 15.69 -9.64 -25.76
C LEU A 101 16.87 -9.26 -26.65
#